data_AF-A0A0G1QAC5-F1
#
_entry.id   AF-A0A0G1QAC5-F1
#
_cell.length_a   1.000
_cell.length_b   1.000
_cell.length_c   1.000
_cell.angle_alpha   90.00
_cell.angle_beta   90.00
_cell.angle_gamma   90.00
#
_symmetry.space_group_name_H-M   'P 1'
#
loop_
_entity.id
_entity.type
_entity.pdbx_description
1 polymer ?
#
loop_
_entity_poly.entity_id
_entity_poly.type
_entity_poly.pdbx_seq_one_letter_code
_entity_poly.pdbx_strand_id
1 'polypeptide(L)'
;MSKLRYWKRILRAYLTKTPSYLDFWHERPEEGNFSAYNLSGEYYMTFSDKADYAGPRDSHGVILFDYLGDIGVRYNPLAIAQYGIARLNSYVKTKNETHLKEARIHADWLVNNLFDNSKGIPVWKHNFSWRYKEVLKPGWYSALSQGAGISLLARLGVMSGDKEYVSAAKKAFVAL
;
A
#
# COMPACT_ATOMS: atom_id res chain seq x y z
N MET A 1 25.19 13.08 6.35
CA MET A 1 24.99 11.68 6.79
C MET A 1 25.99 10.78 6.07
N SER A 2 26.79 9.99 6.78
CA SER A 2 27.93 9.24 6.20
C SER A 2 27.50 7.98 5.45
N LYS A 3 28.23 7.63 4.37
CA LYS A 3 28.05 6.39 3.59
C LYS A 3 28.01 5.13 4.47
N LEU A 4 28.68 5.16 5.63
CA LEU A 4 28.70 4.08 6.61
C LEU A 4 27.31 3.73 7.17
N ARG A 5 26.46 4.72 7.43
CA ARG A 5 25.10 4.48 7.93
C ARG A 5 24.21 3.78 6.90
N TYR A 6 24.36 4.15 5.63
CA TYR A 6 23.64 3.50 4.53
C TYR A 6 24.01 2.02 4.41
N TRP A 7 25.31 1.70 4.40
CA TRP A 7 25.77 0.31 4.33
C TRP A 7 25.41 -0.50 5.56
N LYS A 8 25.47 0.08 6.77
CA LYS A 8 24.96 -0.57 7.99
C LYS A 8 23.48 -0.92 7.89
N ARG A 9 22.65 -0.06 7.28
CA ARG A 9 21.22 -0.33 7.04
C ARG A 9 21.03 -1.51 6.10
N ILE A 10 21.68 -1.49 4.93
CA ILE A 10 21.59 -2.58 3.94
C ILE A 10 22.08 -3.89 4.56
N LEU A 11 23.27 -3.90 5.15
CA LEU A 11 23.82 -5.11 5.76
C LEU A 11 22.92 -5.68 6.87
N ARG A 12 22.34 -4.83 7.73
CA ARG A 12 21.41 -5.29 8.76
C ARG A 12 20.14 -5.88 8.15
N ALA A 13 19.58 -5.24 7.13
CA ALA A 13 18.38 -5.71 6.44
C ALA A 13 18.59 -7.08 5.76
N TYR A 14 19.77 -7.34 5.19
CA TYR A 14 20.07 -8.58 4.45
C TYR A 14 20.73 -9.69 5.29
N LEU A 15 21.39 -9.38 6.42
CA LEU A 15 22.11 -10.36 7.24
C LEU A 15 21.32 -10.85 8.46
N THR A 16 20.30 -10.12 8.93
CA THR A 16 19.44 -10.65 9.99
C THR A 16 18.29 -11.42 9.38
N LYS A 17 18.31 -12.76 9.48
CA LYS A 17 17.16 -13.66 9.23
C LYS A 17 16.09 -13.50 10.32
N THR A 18 15.68 -12.27 10.59
CA THR A 18 14.46 -12.00 11.36
C THR A 18 13.34 -11.97 10.31
N PRO A 19 12.20 -12.66 10.48
CA PRO A 19 11.06 -12.45 9.59
C PRO A 19 10.74 -10.97 9.68
N SER A 20 11.04 -10.23 8.62
CA SER A 20 11.16 -8.77 8.69
C SER A 20 10.20 -8.15 7.69
N TYR A 21 9.88 -6.89 7.90
CA TYR A 21 9.26 -5.99 6.93
C TYR A 21 9.72 -6.19 5.46
N LEU A 22 10.92 -6.70 5.18
CA LEU A 22 11.35 -7.07 3.83
C LEU A 22 10.51 -8.18 3.19
N ASP A 23 9.98 -9.11 3.96
CA ASP A 23 9.14 -10.22 3.48
C ASP A 23 7.87 -9.68 2.81
N PHE A 24 7.38 -8.52 3.26
CA PHE A 24 6.28 -7.82 2.61
C PHE A 24 6.57 -7.51 1.12
N TRP A 25 7.83 -7.20 0.78
CA TRP A 25 8.24 -6.90 -0.60
C TRP A 25 8.73 -8.14 -1.36
N HIS A 26 9.11 -9.21 -0.66
CA HIS A 26 9.59 -10.47 -1.23
C HIS A 26 8.52 -11.56 -1.17
N GLU A 27 7.28 -11.20 -1.53
CA GLU A 27 6.19 -12.17 -1.63
C GLU A 27 6.37 -13.12 -2.81
N ARG A 28 5.70 -14.27 -2.76
CA ARG A 28 5.56 -15.15 -3.92
C ARG A 28 4.51 -14.57 -4.88
N PRO A 29 4.88 -14.27 -6.13
CA PRO A 29 3.91 -13.82 -7.10
C PRO A 29 2.97 -14.96 -7.48
N GLU A 30 1.67 -14.71 -7.36
CA GLU A 30 0.62 -15.66 -7.69
C GLU A 30 -0.55 -14.90 -8.33
N GLU A 31 -1.10 -15.49 -9.39
CA GLU A 31 -2.28 -14.97 -10.08
C GLU A 31 -3.56 -15.47 -9.41
N GLY A 32 -4.49 -14.55 -9.16
CA GLY A 32 -5.83 -14.88 -8.68
C GLY A 32 -6.78 -15.27 -9.82
N ASN A 33 -8.00 -15.66 -9.48
CA ASN A 33 -9.05 -15.88 -10.48
C ASN A 33 -9.64 -14.53 -10.93
N PHE A 34 -8.88 -13.82 -11.77
CA PHE A 34 -9.18 -12.46 -12.20
C PHE A 34 -9.89 -12.43 -13.57
N SER A 35 -10.82 -11.48 -13.70
CA SER A 35 -11.37 -11.06 -14.99
C SER A 35 -11.22 -9.56 -15.16
N ALA A 36 -10.63 -9.14 -16.29
CA ALA A 36 -10.42 -7.73 -16.61
C ALA A 36 -11.73 -6.92 -16.67
N TYR A 37 -12.86 -7.58 -16.89
CA TYR A 37 -14.17 -6.96 -17.01
C TYR A 37 -14.99 -6.99 -15.70
N ASN A 38 -14.42 -7.55 -14.61
CA ASN A 38 -15.13 -7.66 -13.33
C ASN A 38 -14.32 -7.07 -12.16
N LEU A 39 -14.57 -5.79 -11.85
CA LEU A 39 -13.98 -5.12 -10.68
C LEU A 39 -14.52 -5.64 -9.35
N SER A 40 -15.66 -6.34 -9.33
CA SER A 40 -16.17 -6.98 -8.10
C SER A 40 -15.51 -8.33 -7.78
N GLY A 41 -14.66 -8.83 -8.70
CA GLY A 41 -13.86 -10.04 -8.52
C GLY A 41 -12.48 -9.76 -7.90
N GLU A 42 -11.60 -10.77 -7.93
CA GLU A 42 -10.23 -10.66 -7.43
C GLU A 42 -9.41 -9.64 -8.23
N TYR A 43 -8.39 -9.07 -7.60
CA TYR A 43 -7.28 -8.42 -8.28
C TYR A 43 -6.35 -9.46 -8.89
N TYR A 44 -5.69 -9.12 -10.01
CA TYR A 44 -4.91 -10.10 -10.78
C TYR A 44 -3.81 -10.76 -9.93
N MET A 45 -3.15 -10.01 -9.06
CA MET A 45 -2.17 -10.53 -8.11
C MET A 45 -2.84 -10.81 -6.77
N THR A 46 -2.63 -11.99 -6.20
CA THR A 46 -3.31 -12.37 -4.94
C THR A 46 -2.87 -11.52 -3.76
N PHE A 47 -1.57 -11.16 -3.73
CA PHE A 47 -0.90 -10.54 -2.59
C PHE A 47 -1.06 -11.32 -1.28
N SER A 48 -1.16 -12.65 -1.37
CA SER A 48 -1.49 -13.54 -0.24
C SER A 48 -0.55 -13.33 0.96
N ASP A 49 0.77 -13.33 0.73
CA ASP A 49 1.75 -13.13 1.81
C ASP A 49 1.61 -11.74 2.49
N LYS A 50 1.08 -10.72 1.80
CA LYS A 50 0.82 -9.40 2.41
C LYS A 50 -0.37 -9.40 3.34
N ALA A 51 -1.38 -10.24 3.10
CA ALA A 51 -2.56 -10.33 3.98
C ALA A 51 -2.15 -10.75 5.41
N ASP A 52 -1.04 -11.47 5.53
CA ASP A 52 -0.45 -11.99 6.76
C ASP A 52 0.58 -11.03 7.40
N TYR A 53 0.68 -9.79 6.90
CA TYR A 53 1.58 -8.80 7.47
C TYR A 53 1.28 -8.56 8.96
N ALA A 54 2.22 -8.96 9.82
CA ALA A 54 2.16 -8.87 11.27
C ALA A 54 2.91 -7.65 11.84
N GLY A 55 3.22 -6.65 11.00
CA GLY A 55 3.91 -5.45 11.42
C GLY A 55 3.04 -4.46 12.22
N PRO A 56 3.61 -3.31 12.60
CA PRO A 56 2.92 -2.31 13.40
C PRO A 56 1.68 -1.76 12.69
N ARG A 57 0.70 -1.34 13.48
CA ARG A 57 -0.53 -0.69 13.03
C ARG A 57 -0.77 0.57 13.83
N ASP A 58 -1.48 1.52 13.24
CA ASP A 58 -1.97 2.68 13.99
C ASP A 58 -3.22 2.33 14.82
N SER A 59 -3.75 3.31 15.55
CA SER A 59 -4.93 3.15 16.40
C SER A 59 -6.22 2.82 15.64
N HIS A 60 -6.24 3.02 14.31
CA HIS A 60 -7.38 2.69 13.44
C HIS A 60 -7.18 1.34 12.72
N GLY A 61 -6.06 0.66 12.96
CA GLY A 61 -5.74 -0.65 12.38
C GLY A 61 -5.04 -0.59 11.02
N VAL A 62 -4.69 0.60 10.52
CA VAL A 62 -3.95 0.77 9.26
C VAL A 62 -2.52 0.32 9.45
N ILE A 63 -2.00 -0.49 8.51
CA ILE A 63 -0.63 -0.96 8.61
C ILE A 63 0.40 0.17 8.47
N LEU A 64 1.45 0.07 9.27
CA LEU A 64 2.63 0.90 9.21
C LEU A 64 3.80 0.05 8.72
N PHE A 65 4.67 0.64 7.92
CA PHE A 65 5.85 -0.04 7.41
C PHE A 65 7.09 0.34 8.23
N ASP A 66 7.75 -0.64 8.85
CA ASP A 66 9.02 -0.40 9.56
C ASP A 66 10.20 -0.48 8.60
N TYR A 67 10.76 0.67 8.22
CA TYR A 67 11.94 0.73 7.35
C TYR A 67 13.27 0.52 8.09
N LEU A 68 13.22 0.31 9.41
CA LEU A 68 14.34 0.32 10.34
C LEU A 68 15.20 1.60 10.29
N GLY A 69 16.17 1.68 11.20
CA GLY A 69 17.20 2.71 11.22
C GLY A 69 16.64 4.13 11.29
N ASP A 70 17.22 5.04 10.52
CA ASP A 70 16.89 6.47 10.56
C ASP A 70 15.50 6.81 9.98
N ILE A 71 14.89 5.90 9.19
CA ILE A 71 13.53 6.10 8.65
C ILE A 71 12.49 5.61 9.67
N GLY A 72 12.71 4.42 10.26
CA GLY A 72 11.80 3.83 11.24
C GLY A 72 10.41 3.54 10.69
N VAL A 73 9.43 3.46 11.60
CA VAL A 73 8.03 3.15 11.30
C VAL A 73 7.34 4.32 10.60
N ARG A 74 6.81 4.10 9.40
CA ARG A 74 6.16 5.12 8.57
C ARG A 74 4.94 4.57 7.85
N TYR A 75 3.97 5.43 7.56
CA TYR A 75 2.96 5.12 6.56
C TYR A 75 3.63 4.97 5.19
N ASN A 76 3.25 3.92 4.48
CA ASN A 76 3.64 3.69 3.10
C ASN A 76 2.36 3.46 2.27
N PRO A 77 1.95 4.43 1.44
CA PRO A 77 0.75 4.31 0.61
C PRO A 77 0.70 3.03 -0.25
N LEU A 78 1.84 2.59 -0.79
CA LEU A 78 1.89 1.34 -1.56
C LEU A 78 1.59 0.14 -0.68
N ALA A 79 2.21 0.06 0.49
CA ALA A 79 2.01 -1.06 1.40
C ALA A 79 0.54 -1.12 1.85
N ILE A 80 -0.01 0.04 2.24
CA ILE A 80 -1.40 0.18 2.66
C ILE A 80 -2.36 -0.27 1.56
N ALA A 81 -2.14 0.19 0.33
CA ALA A 81 -2.95 -0.20 -0.82
C ALA A 81 -2.86 -1.70 -1.12
N GLN A 82 -1.65 -2.27 -1.21
CA GLN A 82 -1.47 -3.69 -1.51
C GLN A 82 -2.00 -4.59 -0.39
N TYR A 83 -1.88 -4.18 0.87
CA TYR A 83 -2.50 -4.88 2.00
C TYR A 83 -4.03 -4.89 1.89
N GLY A 84 -4.63 -3.73 1.59
CA GLY A 84 -6.07 -3.65 1.37
C GLY A 84 -6.55 -4.50 0.19
N ILE A 85 -5.79 -4.55 -0.91
CA ILE A 85 -6.08 -5.44 -2.05
C ILE A 85 -5.99 -6.91 -1.63
N ALA A 86 -4.95 -7.30 -0.89
CA ALA A 86 -4.79 -8.66 -0.39
C ALA A 86 -5.98 -9.09 0.45
N ARG A 87 -6.43 -8.23 1.37
CA ARG A 87 -7.62 -8.45 2.19
C ARG A 87 -8.89 -8.51 1.36
N LEU A 88 -9.04 -7.65 0.35
CA LEU A 88 -10.19 -7.71 -0.56
C LEU A 88 -10.23 -9.05 -1.32
N ASN A 89 -9.08 -9.53 -1.82
CA ASN A 89 -8.98 -10.85 -2.45
C ASN A 89 -9.38 -11.98 -1.48
N SER A 90 -8.89 -11.94 -0.24
CA SER A 90 -9.30 -12.90 0.79
C SER A 90 -10.81 -12.87 1.03
N TYR A 91 -11.44 -11.68 1.05
CA TYR A 91 -12.90 -11.56 1.13
C TYR A 91 -13.60 -12.18 -0.07
N VAL A 92 -13.15 -11.89 -1.29
CA VAL A 92 -13.77 -12.43 -2.51
C VAL A 92 -13.77 -13.96 -2.49
N LYS A 93 -12.67 -14.58 -2.04
CA LYS A 93 -12.48 -16.03 -1.94
C LYS A 93 -13.30 -16.68 -0.81
N THR A 94 -13.32 -16.08 0.37
CA THR A 94 -13.84 -16.73 1.60
C THR A 94 -15.21 -16.21 2.04
N LYS A 95 -15.61 -15.04 1.56
CA LYS A 95 -16.77 -14.25 2.05
C LYS A 95 -16.71 -13.90 3.54
N ASN A 96 -15.54 -13.93 4.17
CA ASN A 96 -15.37 -13.52 5.55
C ASN A 96 -15.30 -12.00 5.68
N GLU A 97 -16.33 -11.41 6.31
CA GLU A 97 -16.47 -9.96 6.52
C GLU A 97 -15.32 -9.30 7.28
N THR A 98 -14.54 -10.05 8.06
CA THR A 98 -13.33 -9.53 8.69
C THR A 98 -12.33 -9.02 7.65
N HIS A 99 -12.20 -9.73 6.53
CA HIS A 99 -11.31 -9.31 5.45
C HIS A 99 -11.84 -8.07 4.73
N LEU A 100 -13.16 -7.97 4.52
CA LEU A 100 -13.75 -6.78 3.93
C LEU A 100 -13.57 -5.55 4.82
N LYS A 101 -13.77 -5.71 6.13
CA LYS A 101 -13.53 -4.66 7.12
C LYS A 101 -12.08 -4.15 7.07
N GLU A 102 -11.11 -5.06 7.06
CA GLU A 102 -9.70 -4.71 6.95
C GLU A 102 -9.38 -3.99 5.63
N ALA A 103 -9.95 -4.43 4.50
CA ALA A 103 -9.78 -3.76 3.21
C ALA A 103 -10.33 -2.32 3.25
N ARG A 104 -11.50 -2.12 3.87
CA ARG A 104 -12.12 -0.78 4.03
C ARG A 104 -11.28 0.15 4.89
N ILE A 105 -10.72 -0.30 6.02
CA ILE A 105 -9.82 0.51 6.85
C ILE A 105 -8.68 1.13 6.03
N HIS A 106 -8.10 0.33 5.12
CA HIS A 106 -6.99 0.77 4.28
C HIS A 106 -7.47 1.69 3.13
N ALA A 107 -8.66 1.44 2.59
CA ALA A 107 -9.29 2.31 1.61
C ALA A 107 -9.66 3.68 2.19
N ASP A 108 -10.24 3.71 3.38
CA ASP A 108 -10.58 4.94 4.10
C ASP A 108 -9.33 5.77 4.40
N TRP A 109 -8.22 5.10 4.77
CA TRP A 109 -6.94 5.79 4.89
C TRP A 109 -6.51 6.43 3.57
N LEU A 110 -6.63 5.73 2.44
CA LEU A 110 -6.27 6.27 1.13
C LEU A 110 -7.14 7.46 0.75
N VAL A 111 -8.45 7.41 0.99
CA VAL A 111 -9.35 8.56 0.76
C VAL A 111 -8.89 9.77 1.58
N ASN A 112 -8.64 9.56 2.87
CA ASN A 112 -8.28 10.63 3.81
C ASN A 112 -6.84 11.16 3.65
N ASN A 113 -5.98 10.47 2.91
CA ASN A 113 -4.58 10.83 2.71
C ASN A 113 -4.23 11.18 1.26
N LEU A 114 -5.24 11.46 0.43
CA LEU A 114 -5.05 11.94 -0.93
C LEU A 114 -4.95 13.47 -0.92
N PHE A 115 -3.77 14.01 -1.19
CA PHE A 115 -3.50 15.46 -1.10
C PHE A 115 -2.86 16.01 -2.36
N ASP A 116 -3.17 17.26 -2.71
CA ASP A 116 -2.61 17.92 -3.87
C ASP A 116 -1.08 18.08 -3.77
N ASN A 117 -0.37 17.76 -4.84
CA ASN A 117 1.04 18.12 -5.01
C ASN A 117 1.19 19.62 -5.34
N SER A 118 2.42 20.08 -5.59
CA SER A 118 2.70 21.49 -5.90
C SER A 118 2.04 22.01 -7.19
N LYS A 119 1.44 21.13 -8.00
CA LYS A 119 0.70 21.46 -9.23
C LYS A 119 -0.82 21.31 -9.06
N GLY A 120 -1.33 21.10 -7.85
CA GLY A 120 -2.76 20.88 -7.63
C GLY A 120 -3.26 19.50 -8.05
N ILE A 121 -2.37 18.51 -8.20
CA ILE A 121 -2.73 17.15 -8.60
C ILE A 121 -2.80 16.24 -7.36
N PRO A 122 -3.93 15.59 -7.06
CA PRO A 122 -4.09 14.71 -5.89
C PRO A 122 -3.18 13.47 -5.96
N VAL A 123 -2.33 13.28 -4.94
CA VAL A 123 -1.38 12.15 -4.85
C VAL A 123 -1.25 11.61 -3.43
N TRP A 124 -0.88 10.34 -3.29
CA TRP A 124 -0.46 9.77 -2.02
C TRP A 124 1.03 10.01 -1.78
N LYS A 125 1.34 10.85 -0.81
CA LYS A 125 2.71 11.27 -0.50
C LYS A 125 3.34 10.36 0.54
N HIS A 126 4.65 10.13 0.39
CA HIS A 126 5.51 9.56 1.40
C HIS A 126 6.15 10.70 2.22
N ASN A 127 5.81 10.78 3.51
CA ASN A 127 6.26 11.86 4.40
C ASN A 127 7.64 11.59 5.04
N PHE A 128 8.55 10.97 4.30
CA PHE A 128 9.92 10.68 4.75
C PHE A 128 10.90 10.78 3.59
N SER A 129 12.19 10.95 3.89
CA SER A 129 13.22 10.99 2.84
C SER A 129 13.57 9.58 2.37
N TRP A 130 13.67 9.37 1.06
CA TRP A 130 14.11 8.10 0.48
C TRP A 130 15.39 8.27 -0.32
N ARG A 131 16.38 7.41 -0.06
CA ARG A 131 17.64 7.40 -0.80
C ARG A 131 17.63 6.24 -1.78
N TYR A 132 17.49 6.57 -3.07
CA TYR A 132 17.65 5.63 -4.17
C TYR A 132 18.87 6.05 -5.01
N LYS A 133 18.70 6.40 -6.29
CA LYS A 133 19.74 7.07 -7.10
C LYS A 133 20.00 8.49 -6.60
N GLU A 134 18.93 9.21 -6.27
CA GLU A 134 18.95 10.54 -5.66
C GLU A 134 18.18 10.52 -4.33
N VAL A 135 18.30 11.62 -3.57
CA VAL A 135 17.52 11.80 -2.35
C VAL A 135 16.17 12.39 -2.71
N LEU A 136 15.12 11.58 -2.58
CA LEU A 136 13.75 12.05 -2.63
C LEU A 136 13.43 12.72 -1.29
N LYS A 137 13.14 14.03 -1.33
CA LYS A 137 12.69 14.79 -0.16
C LYS A 137 11.28 14.35 0.26
N PRO A 138 10.90 14.50 1.54
CA PRO A 138 9.55 14.18 2.00
C PRO A 138 8.48 14.86 1.13
N GLY A 139 7.39 14.15 0.88
CA GLY A 139 6.36 14.58 -0.07
C GLY A 139 6.49 13.93 -1.45
N TRP A 140 7.48 13.05 -1.67
CA TRP A 140 7.59 12.25 -2.88
C TRP A 140 6.44 11.25 -3.00
N TYR A 141 6.10 10.86 -4.22
CA TYR A 141 5.02 9.94 -4.55
C TYR A 141 5.46 9.03 -5.71
N SER A 142 4.74 7.94 -5.95
CA SER A 142 5.09 6.98 -7.00
C SER A 142 3.87 6.51 -7.80
N ALA A 143 4.06 6.31 -9.10
CA ALA A 143 3.01 5.77 -9.97
C ALA A 143 2.52 4.39 -9.50
N LEU A 144 3.40 3.57 -8.90
CA LEU A 144 3.03 2.28 -8.33
C LEU A 144 2.07 2.42 -7.14
N SER A 145 2.31 3.39 -6.24
CA SER A 145 1.37 3.70 -5.15
C SER A 145 0.03 4.20 -5.70
N GLN A 146 0.08 5.07 -6.72
CA GLN A 146 -1.12 5.58 -7.39
C GLN A 146 -1.95 4.43 -8.00
N GLY A 147 -1.32 3.55 -8.79
CA GLY A 147 -2.01 2.43 -9.43
C GLY A 147 -2.62 1.45 -8.44
N ALA A 148 -1.88 1.10 -7.37
CA ALA A 148 -2.37 0.21 -6.32
C ALA A 148 -3.55 0.84 -5.55
N GLY A 149 -3.44 2.11 -5.15
CA GLY A 149 -4.51 2.79 -4.43
C GLY A 149 -5.78 2.95 -5.27
N ILE A 150 -5.66 3.32 -6.55
CA ILE A 150 -6.78 3.38 -7.50
C ILE A 150 -7.44 2.00 -7.63
N SER A 151 -6.64 0.94 -7.74
CA SER A 151 -7.15 -0.43 -7.87
C SER A 151 -7.98 -0.86 -6.67
N LEU A 152 -7.53 -0.56 -5.44
CA LEU A 152 -8.29 -0.85 -4.23
C LEU A 152 -9.60 -0.07 -4.18
N LEU A 153 -9.53 1.25 -4.37
CA LEU A 153 -10.66 2.16 -4.29
C LEU A 153 -11.73 1.87 -5.36
N ALA A 154 -11.33 1.65 -6.61
CA ALA A 154 -12.26 1.35 -7.70
C ALA A 154 -13.05 0.07 -7.42
N ARG A 155 -12.38 -0.98 -6.93
CA ARG A 155 -13.02 -2.27 -6.63
C ARG A 155 -13.96 -2.17 -5.44
N LEU A 156 -13.50 -1.59 -4.33
CA LEU A 156 -14.37 -1.38 -3.17
C LEU A 156 -15.56 -0.49 -3.51
N GLY A 157 -15.37 0.58 -4.28
CA GLY A 157 -16.45 1.46 -4.72
C GLY A 157 -17.51 0.74 -5.57
N VAL A 158 -17.09 -0.13 -6.48
CA VAL A 158 -18.02 -0.97 -7.27
C VAL A 158 -18.75 -1.98 -6.37
N MET A 159 -18.04 -2.63 -5.44
CA MET A 159 -18.61 -3.65 -4.56
C MET A 159 -19.57 -3.10 -3.50
N SER A 160 -19.27 -1.92 -2.94
CA SER A 160 -20.05 -1.31 -1.87
C SER A 160 -21.12 -0.35 -2.35
N GLY A 161 -21.01 0.15 -3.60
CA GLY A 161 -21.80 1.27 -4.10
C GLY A 161 -21.37 2.63 -3.52
N ASP A 162 -20.26 2.68 -2.77
CA ASP A 162 -19.77 3.91 -2.15
C ASP A 162 -19.09 4.82 -3.18
N LYS A 163 -19.73 5.97 -3.41
CA LYS A 163 -19.27 6.96 -4.39
C LYS A 163 -18.01 7.67 -3.93
N GLU A 164 -17.68 7.69 -2.65
CA GLU A 164 -16.47 8.33 -2.14
C GLU A 164 -15.21 7.63 -2.64
N TYR A 165 -15.17 6.29 -2.58
CA TYR A 165 -14.06 5.51 -3.13
C TYR A 165 -13.89 5.74 -4.63
N VAL A 166 -14.98 5.74 -5.40
CA VAL A 166 -14.93 5.99 -6.85
C VAL A 166 -14.44 7.41 -7.15
N SER A 167 -14.88 8.40 -6.37
CA SER A 167 -14.45 9.80 -6.49
C SER A 167 -12.96 9.96 -6.20
N ALA A 168 -12.46 9.35 -5.11
CA ALA A 168 -11.05 9.37 -4.75
C ALA A 168 -10.18 8.67 -5.80
N ALA A 169 -10.63 7.52 -6.33
CA ALA A 169 -9.95 6.82 -7.43
C ALA A 169 -9.82 7.69 -8.69
N LYS A 170 -10.89 8.39 -9.09
CA LYS A 170 -10.88 9.31 -10.23
C LYS A 170 -9.93 10.49 -10.01
N LYS A 171 -9.91 11.06 -8.80
CA LYS A 171 -8.97 12.15 -8.44
C LYS A 171 -7.52 11.69 -8.53
N ALA A 172 -7.21 10.51 -7.98
CA ALA A 172 -5.87 9.95 -8.00
C ALA A 172 -5.39 9.55 -9.41
N PHE A 173 -6.32 9.20 -10.32
CA PHE A 173 -6.02 8.83 -11.70
C PHE A 173 -5.44 10.00 -12.53
N VAL A 174 -5.75 11.25 -12.19
CA VAL A 174 -5.20 12.45 -12.87
C VAL A 174 -3.67 12.51 -12.79
N ALA A 175 -3.05 11.80 -11.84
CA ALA A 175 -1.60 11.74 -11.66
C ALA A 175 -0.89 10.68 -12.52
N LEU A 176 -1.63 9.87 -13.30
CA LEU A 176 -1.11 8.83 -14.19
C LEU A 176 -1.17 9.27 -15.66
#